data_AF-A0A2D6R410-F1
#
_entry.id   AF-A0A2D6R410-F1
#
_cell.length_a   1.000
_cell.length_b   1.000
_cell.length_c   1.000
_cell.angle_alpha   90.00
_cell.angle_beta   90.00
_cell.angle_gamma   90.00
#
_symmetry.space_group_name_H-M   'P 1'
#
loop_
_entity.id
_entity.type
_entity.pdbx_description
1 polymer ?
#
loop_
_entity_poly.entity_id
_entity_poly.type
_entity_poly.pdbx_seq_one_letter_code
_entity_poly.pdbx_strand_id
1 'polypeptide(L)'
;MVADDVEELLDQCSDAPGALAVAKRLIAEFSDLGDLPDNGALEEETPSAWSEGSDPYAFKIDADDFFCLSSAHRSVVRQIEILNEAVDPSRGDVTLKVSVETATGEPLLHPYEREIPALQIGETKSFRDIRMPPNFVELATLDEQLPGNLLVEVSVGSEVVGRYRKQISFLAYNQWMHNPQNFDSLSAFVHPNHPSLAPVITRTRELLGERTENPSTEGYQDSGNKERWLAMAEAVYDALCELDLTYSDPPASFEGFGQKVRTPDRVLEEHAATCLDSAVLLASCLEAVGLDSVLILVRGHAFAGLLMGDHVAGVMEAMDPRGGVVPNPNDILDLYSNGRFVPIETTTITVGKKKTFAEAIEATTHYFTRSGTGRQHLHALVVPEGCYEQRPNPVRPLPARRLAKGVVVGLDVQEPQIKPGRGRLTRGSEASDLYAVLHFKPASMEALDSDLGLLDLLPALAAATRVEEIIHETLAVETPIHGDRLAKIVGRRCGMARVSAARAKQILDLVPAGFREETGQGLFVWGSGWAPDDYTVFRVTPRGVTDRQINHIASQEILNAAVHVLESGFTGKPEELIKETNRALGFARCGSKVRYRIGAVLAAAADTEILISDGTGYRIPTD
;
A
#
# COMPACT_ATOMS: atom_id res chain seq x y z
N MET A 1 -36.35 39.55 -9.88
CA MET A 1 -34.95 39.80 -10.25
C MET A 1 -33.90 39.16 -9.35
N VAL A 2 -34.14 38.87 -8.05
CA VAL A 2 -33.23 37.99 -7.26
C VAL A 2 -33.91 36.66 -6.88
N ALA A 3 -35.25 36.61 -6.91
CA ALA A 3 -36.02 35.39 -6.69
C ALA A 3 -36.10 34.51 -7.95
N ASP A 4 -36.31 35.11 -9.13
CA ASP A 4 -36.41 34.39 -10.40
C ASP A 4 -35.08 33.70 -10.77
N ASP A 5 -33.94 34.33 -10.48
CA ASP A 5 -32.59 33.77 -10.72
C ASP A 5 -32.26 32.56 -9.82
N VAL A 6 -32.93 32.44 -8.66
CA VAL A 6 -32.74 31.31 -7.74
C VAL A 6 -33.60 30.12 -8.15
N GLU A 7 -34.82 30.34 -8.63
CA GLU A 7 -35.65 29.29 -9.24
C GLU A 7 -35.01 28.77 -10.54
N GLU A 8 -34.44 29.64 -11.38
CA GLU A 8 -33.77 29.24 -12.63
C GLU A 8 -32.47 28.47 -12.38
N LEU A 9 -31.75 28.75 -11.28
CA LEU A 9 -30.58 27.98 -10.82
C LEU A 9 -30.97 26.62 -10.19
N LEU A 10 -32.11 26.55 -9.50
CA LEU A 10 -32.62 25.29 -8.95
C LEU A 10 -33.16 24.36 -10.05
N ASP A 11 -33.79 24.91 -11.09
CA ASP A 11 -34.21 24.15 -12.28
C ASP A 11 -32.99 23.58 -13.02
N GLN A 12 -31.91 24.35 -13.18
CA GLN A 12 -30.64 23.88 -13.78
C GLN A 12 -29.93 22.80 -12.95
N CYS A 13 -30.08 22.81 -11.62
CA CYS A 13 -29.59 21.74 -10.74
C CYS A 13 -30.47 20.49 -10.77
N SER A 14 -31.78 20.63 -11.00
CA SER A 14 -32.73 19.51 -11.11
C SER A 14 -32.55 18.70 -12.41
N ASP A 15 -32.06 19.36 -13.46
CA ASP A 15 -31.77 18.80 -14.78
C ASP A 15 -30.29 18.43 -14.97
N ALA A 16 -29.53 18.17 -13.90
CA ALA A 16 -28.17 17.65 -13.98
C ALA A 16 -28.14 16.11 -13.83
N PRO A 17 -28.43 15.33 -14.90
CA PRO A 17 -28.32 13.87 -14.87
C PRO A 17 -26.91 13.39 -14.50
N GLY A 18 -25.90 14.26 -14.61
CA GLY A 18 -24.52 13.99 -14.21
C GLY A 18 -24.32 13.79 -12.71
N ALA A 19 -24.92 14.58 -11.82
CA ALA A 19 -24.69 14.46 -10.38
C ALA A 19 -25.31 13.16 -9.82
N LEU A 20 -26.53 12.83 -10.25
CA LEU A 20 -27.21 11.60 -9.87
C LEU A 20 -26.55 10.37 -10.52
N ALA A 21 -26.03 10.48 -11.74
CA ALA A 21 -25.27 9.40 -12.39
C ALA A 21 -23.92 9.17 -11.70
N VAL A 22 -23.22 10.22 -11.28
CA VAL A 22 -21.96 10.13 -10.51
C VAL A 22 -22.22 9.53 -9.14
N ALA A 23 -23.26 9.97 -8.42
CA ALA A 23 -23.65 9.37 -7.14
C ALA A 23 -24.00 7.87 -7.29
N LYS A 24 -24.81 7.50 -8.30
CA LYS A 24 -25.16 6.10 -8.58
C LYS A 24 -23.94 5.27 -8.99
N ARG A 25 -23.02 5.83 -9.78
CA ARG A 25 -21.77 5.18 -10.19
C ARG A 25 -20.85 4.95 -8.99
N LEU A 26 -20.68 5.96 -8.13
CA LEU A 26 -19.90 5.84 -6.89
C LEU A 26 -20.51 4.78 -5.98
N ILE A 27 -21.83 4.81 -5.72
CA ILE A 27 -22.51 3.78 -4.93
C ILE A 27 -22.28 2.38 -5.51
N ALA A 28 -22.39 2.21 -6.84
CA ALA A 28 -22.15 0.93 -7.51
C ALA A 28 -20.68 0.47 -7.39
N GLU A 29 -19.70 1.35 -7.64
CA GLU A 29 -18.27 1.03 -7.52
C GLU A 29 -17.85 0.66 -6.09
N PHE A 30 -18.51 1.20 -5.07
CA PHE A 30 -18.30 0.81 -3.67
C PHE A 30 -19.14 -0.41 -3.21
N SER A 31 -20.14 -0.81 -4.01
CA SER A 31 -20.99 -1.98 -3.77
C SER A 31 -20.49 -3.25 -4.49
N ASP A 32 -19.76 -3.13 -5.61
CA ASP A 32 -19.29 -4.25 -6.46
C ASP A 32 -17.91 -4.83 -6.09
N LEU A 33 -17.33 -4.43 -4.96
CA LEU A 33 -16.12 -5.06 -4.43
C LEU A 33 -16.49 -6.41 -3.80
N GLY A 34 -16.22 -7.51 -4.53
CA GLY A 34 -16.44 -8.88 -4.08
C GLY A 34 -15.76 -9.20 -2.74
N ASP A 35 -16.18 -10.33 -2.14
CA ASP A 35 -15.79 -10.81 -0.81
C ASP A 35 -14.35 -10.45 -0.44
N LEU A 36 -14.21 -9.61 0.59
CA LEU A 36 -12.92 -9.22 1.13
C LEU A 36 -12.22 -10.45 1.76
N PRO A 37 -10.94 -10.70 1.48
CA PRO A 37 -10.14 -11.56 2.33
C PRO A 37 -9.96 -10.91 3.71
N ASP A 38 -10.07 -11.72 4.76
CA ASP A 38 -9.89 -11.36 6.17
C ASP A 38 -8.48 -10.76 6.37
N ASN A 39 -8.40 -9.44 6.45
CA ASN A 39 -7.16 -8.73 6.71
C ASN A 39 -6.82 -8.89 8.19
N GLY A 40 -5.80 -9.71 8.46
CA GLY A 40 -5.29 -10.02 9.79
C GLY A 40 -5.16 -8.77 10.66
N ALA A 41 -5.85 -8.82 11.80
CA ALA A 41 -5.85 -7.80 12.83
C ALA A 41 -4.43 -7.62 13.38
N LEU A 42 -3.87 -6.42 13.19
CA LEU A 42 -2.92 -5.85 14.15
C LEU A 42 -3.71 -5.70 15.46
N GLU A 43 -3.09 -6.03 16.61
CA GLU A 43 -3.70 -5.89 17.93
C GLU A 43 -4.27 -4.47 18.13
N GLU A 44 -5.56 -4.32 17.84
CA GLU A 44 -6.39 -3.21 18.24
C GLU A 44 -7.14 -3.64 19.49
N GLU A 45 -7.16 -2.76 20.50
CA GLU A 45 -7.82 -3.01 21.78
C GLU A 45 -9.23 -3.54 21.54
N THR A 46 -9.47 -4.81 21.91
CA THR A 46 -10.82 -5.36 21.92
C THR A 46 -11.66 -4.53 22.88
N PRO A 47 -12.85 -4.05 22.49
CA PRO A 47 -13.74 -3.34 23.41
C PRO A 47 -14.03 -4.24 24.61
N SER A 48 -13.45 -3.92 25.76
CA SER A 48 -13.45 -4.84 26.90
C SER A 48 -14.80 -4.89 27.64
N ALA A 49 -15.69 -3.92 27.39
CA ALA A 49 -16.93 -3.76 28.14
C ALA A 49 -18.18 -3.73 27.24
N TRP A 50 -19.22 -4.43 27.67
CA TRP A 50 -20.57 -4.32 27.11
C TRP A 50 -21.17 -2.95 27.45
N SER A 51 -22.03 -2.42 26.59
CA SER A 51 -22.80 -1.20 26.84
C SER A 51 -23.58 -1.32 28.16
N GLU A 52 -23.39 -0.35 29.06
CA GLU A 52 -24.20 -0.26 30.29
C GLU A 52 -25.59 0.31 29.95
N GLY A 53 -26.64 -0.47 30.16
CA GLY A 53 -28.01 -0.07 29.83
C GLY A 53 -29.07 -1.05 30.32
N SER A 54 -30.34 -0.64 30.28
CA SER A 54 -31.50 -1.49 30.59
C SER A 54 -32.14 -2.09 29.34
N ASP A 55 -31.54 -1.88 28.17
CA ASP A 55 -32.07 -2.35 26.91
C ASP A 55 -31.98 -3.87 26.82
N PRO A 56 -32.98 -4.56 26.24
CA PRO A 56 -32.99 -6.01 26.09
C PRO A 56 -31.81 -6.60 25.28
N TYR A 57 -31.05 -5.77 24.56
CA TYR A 57 -29.82 -6.13 23.86
C TYR A 57 -28.65 -5.28 24.36
N ALA A 58 -27.53 -5.94 24.68
CA ALA A 58 -26.27 -5.30 24.99
C ALA A 58 -25.33 -5.30 23.78
N PHE A 59 -24.45 -4.30 23.70
CA PHE A 59 -23.58 -4.03 22.56
C PHE A 59 -22.10 -3.99 22.94
N LYS A 60 -21.23 -4.52 22.09
CA LYS A 60 -19.79 -4.19 22.04
C LYS A 60 -19.46 -3.70 20.65
N ILE A 61 -18.97 -2.47 20.54
CA ILE A 61 -18.75 -1.80 19.26
C ILE A 61 -17.30 -1.39 19.16
N ASP A 62 -16.67 -1.79 18.06
CA ASP A 62 -15.37 -1.33 17.63
C ASP A 62 -15.54 -0.45 16.39
N ALA A 63 -15.35 0.85 16.56
CA ALA A 63 -15.59 1.87 15.56
C ALA A 63 -14.68 3.08 15.77
N ASP A 64 -14.38 3.81 14.70
CA ASP A 64 -13.55 5.00 14.75
C ASP A 64 -14.29 6.19 15.38
N ASP A 65 -13.53 7.10 16.01
CA ASP A 65 -14.08 8.32 16.62
C ASP A 65 -14.29 9.45 15.59
N PHE A 66 -13.78 9.27 14.38
CA PHE A 66 -13.92 10.21 13.29
C PHE A 66 -14.06 9.50 11.94
N PHE A 67 -14.58 10.23 10.96
CA PHE A 67 -14.61 9.84 9.56
C PHE A 67 -13.98 10.96 8.73
N CYS A 68 -12.99 10.64 7.91
CA CYS A 68 -12.41 11.55 6.92
C CYS A 68 -12.58 10.99 5.52
N LEU A 69 -12.92 11.87 4.57
CA LEU A 69 -13.20 11.45 3.20
C LEU A 69 -11.99 10.80 2.51
N SER A 70 -10.78 11.25 2.86
CA SER A 70 -9.53 10.70 2.34
C SER A 70 -9.30 9.23 2.74
N SER A 71 -9.95 8.76 3.82
CA SER A 71 -9.89 7.36 4.29
C SER A 71 -11.17 6.58 3.97
N ALA A 72 -11.96 7.03 2.98
CA ALA A 72 -13.21 6.38 2.57
C ALA A 72 -13.07 4.90 2.14
N HIS A 73 -11.85 4.43 1.86
CA HIS A 73 -11.55 3.02 1.59
C HIS A 73 -11.58 2.14 2.84
N ARG A 74 -11.68 2.72 4.03
CA ARG A 74 -11.73 2.03 5.33
C ARG A 74 -13.16 2.04 5.90
N SER A 75 -13.49 0.98 6.62
CA SER A 75 -14.77 0.92 7.34
C SER A 75 -14.68 1.73 8.63
N VAL A 76 -15.67 2.59 8.86
CA VAL A 76 -15.80 3.36 10.12
C VAL A 76 -16.18 2.46 11.31
N VAL A 77 -16.84 1.33 11.04
CA VAL A 77 -17.18 0.31 12.04
C VAL A 77 -16.45 -0.97 11.68
N ARG A 78 -15.55 -1.41 12.55
CA ARG A 78 -14.72 -2.61 12.36
C ARG A 78 -15.44 -3.86 12.85
N GLN A 79 -16.07 -3.79 14.02
CA GLN A 79 -16.81 -4.93 14.60
C GLN A 79 -18.00 -4.48 15.44
N ILE A 80 -19.07 -5.27 15.39
CA ILE A 80 -20.22 -5.16 16.29
C ILE A 80 -20.48 -6.53 16.90
N GLU A 81 -20.63 -6.61 18.21
CA GLU A 81 -21.23 -7.77 18.88
C GLU A 81 -22.51 -7.34 19.59
N ILE A 82 -23.55 -8.14 19.41
CA ILE A 82 -24.82 -7.98 20.11
C ILE A 82 -25.07 -9.21 20.98
N LEU A 83 -25.55 -8.98 22.20
CA LEU A 83 -25.97 -10.02 23.15
C LEU A 83 -27.46 -9.85 23.41
N ASN A 84 -28.26 -10.90 23.18
CA ASN A 84 -29.66 -10.89 23.58
C ASN A 84 -29.75 -11.18 25.09
N GLU A 85 -30.15 -10.21 25.90
CA GLU A 85 -30.27 -10.39 27.36
C GLU A 85 -31.68 -10.78 27.80
N ALA A 86 -32.73 -10.37 27.06
CA ALA A 86 -34.11 -10.52 27.54
C ALA A 86 -35.20 -10.67 26.45
N VAL A 87 -34.89 -10.60 25.16
CA VAL A 87 -35.91 -10.69 24.09
C VAL A 87 -36.27 -12.16 23.81
N ASP A 88 -37.55 -12.48 23.92
CA ASP A 88 -38.07 -13.82 23.57
C ASP A 88 -37.87 -14.09 22.06
N PRO A 89 -37.16 -15.17 21.67
CA PRO A 89 -36.91 -15.50 20.26
C PRO A 89 -38.17 -15.73 19.43
N SER A 90 -39.31 -16.06 20.07
CA SER A 90 -40.58 -16.25 19.37
C SER A 90 -41.18 -14.94 18.81
N ARG A 91 -40.63 -13.78 19.19
CA ARG A 91 -41.05 -12.47 18.66
C ARG A 91 -40.68 -12.28 17.18
N GLY A 92 -39.73 -13.04 16.65
CA GLY A 92 -39.35 -13.04 15.24
C GLY A 92 -37.89 -12.68 15.00
N ASP A 93 -37.55 -12.60 13.72
CA ASP A 93 -36.20 -12.29 13.25
C ASP A 93 -35.76 -10.88 13.66
N VAL A 94 -34.44 -10.72 13.75
CA VAL A 94 -33.79 -9.55 14.31
C VAL A 94 -33.08 -8.79 13.20
N THR A 95 -33.31 -7.48 13.12
CA THR A 95 -32.61 -6.60 12.19
C THR A 95 -31.59 -5.76 12.95
N LEU A 96 -30.33 -5.85 12.54
CA LEU A 96 -29.27 -4.93 12.96
C LEU A 96 -29.21 -3.77 11.96
N LYS A 97 -29.35 -2.54 12.45
CA LYS A 97 -29.20 -1.32 11.67
C LYS A 97 -28.07 -0.48 12.24
N VAL A 98 -27.18 0.00 11.37
CA VAL A 98 -26.10 0.92 11.70
C VAL A 98 -26.26 2.16 10.84
N SER A 99 -26.34 3.34 11.45
CA SER A 99 -26.57 4.61 10.75
C SER A 99 -25.82 5.75 11.42
N VAL A 100 -25.75 6.90 10.75
CA VAL A 100 -25.17 8.11 11.32
C VAL A 100 -26.21 9.23 11.36
N GLU A 101 -26.28 9.91 12.50
CA GLU A 101 -27.16 11.06 12.73
C GLU A 101 -26.31 12.33 12.84
N THR A 102 -26.55 13.28 11.94
CA THR A 102 -25.85 14.58 11.86
C THR A 102 -26.86 15.70 11.65
N ALA A 103 -26.40 16.96 11.72
CA ALA A 103 -27.28 18.13 11.55
C ALA A 103 -27.65 18.43 10.08
N THR A 104 -27.11 17.71 9.10
CA THR A 104 -27.24 17.97 7.66
C THR A 104 -28.59 17.56 7.06
N GLY A 105 -29.45 16.87 7.82
CA GLY A 105 -30.75 16.37 7.37
C GLY A 105 -30.66 15.12 6.48
N GLU A 106 -29.60 15.00 5.68
CA GLU A 106 -29.22 13.80 4.94
C GLU A 106 -28.05 13.06 5.63
N PRO A 107 -27.99 11.72 5.54
CA PRO A 107 -26.95 10.93 6.18
C PRO A 107 -25.62 11.09 5.44
N LEU A 108 -24.54 11.35 6.19
CA LEU A 108 -23.18 11.46 5.66
C LEU A 108 -22.59 10.10 5.23
N LEU A 109 -23.07 9.00 5.83
CA LEU A 109 -22.77 7.63 5.42
C LEU A 109 -24.09 6.89 5.22
N HIS A 110 -24.21 6.14 4.13
CA HIS A 110 -25.38 5.30 3.90
C HIS A 110 -25.50 4.23 4.99
N PRO A 111 -26.72 3.95 5.49
CA PRO A 111 -26.92 3.02 6.58
C PRO A 111 -26.62 1.58 6.16
N TYR A 112 -26.10 0.80 7.09
CA TYR A 112 -25.96 -0.65 6.96
C TYR A 112 -27.14 -1.33 7.64
N GLU A 113 -27.77 -2.29 6.98
CA GLU A 113 -28.87 -3.08 7.55
C GLU A 113 -28.65 -4.57 7.26
N ARG A 114 -28.86 -5.41 8.28
CA ARG A 114 -28.75 -6.86 8.15
C ARG A 114 -29.78 -7.57 9.01
N GLU A 115 -30.62 -8.38 8.36
CA GLU A 115 -31.55 -9.28 9.03
C GLU A 115 -30.86 -10.61 9.37
N ILE A 116 -31.14 -11.11 10.57
CA ILE A 116 -30.64 -12.40 11.08
C ILE A 116 -31.77 -13.15 11.79
N PRO A 117 -31.67 -14.49 11.89
CA PRO A 117 -32.59 -15.27 12.70
C PRO A 117 -32.61 -14.79 14.16
N ALA A 118 -33.74 -15.00 14.84
CA ALA A 118 -33.89 -14.72 16.26
C ALA A 118 -32.79 -15.40 17.11
N LEU A 119 -32.19 -14.63 18.03
CA LEU A 119 -31.14 -15.09 18.93
C LEU A 119 -31.74 -15.60 20.24
N GLN A 120 -31.22 -16.70 20.78
CA GLN A 120 -31.61 -17.18 22.12
C GLN A 120 -31.21 -16.19 23.20
N ILE A 121 -31.92 -16.18 24.34
CA ILE A 121 -31.52 -15.39 25.50
C ILE A 121 -30.15 -15.89 25.99
N GLY A 122 -29.19 -14.98 26.13
CA GLY A 122 -27.78 -15.25 26.42
C GLY A 122 -26.91 -15.52 25.19
N GLU A 123 -27.48 -15.57 23.99
CA GLU A 123 -26.72 -15.76 22.74
C GLU A 123 -26.09 -14.45 22.28
N THR A 124 -24.83 -14.54 21.83
CA THR A 124 -24.07 -13.43 21.25
C THR A 124 -23.88 -13.65 19.76
N LYS A 125 -24.01 -12.58 18.97
CA LYS A 125 -23.69 -12.57 17.54
C LYS A 125 -22.70 -11.47 17.21
N SER A 126 -21.61 -11.85 16.54
CA SER A 126 -20.62 -10.92 16.02
C SER A 126 -20.84 -10.63 14.53
N PHE A 127 -20.62 -9.38 14.16
CA PHE A 127 -20.68 -8.84 12.81
C PHE A 127 -19.34 -8.20 12.49
N ARG A 128 -18.79 -8.60 11.34
CA ARG A 128 -17.66 -7.98 10.67
C ARG A 128 -18.17 -7.49 9.30
N ASP A 129 -17.39 -6.66 8.61
CA ASP A 129 -17.73 -6.12 7.28
C ASP A 129 -18.94 -5.17 7.26
N ILE A 130 -19.07 -4.32 8.29
CA ILE A 130 -20.12 -3.30 8.37
C ILE A 130 -19.79 -2.14 7.42
N ARG A 131 -20.10 -2.31 6.13
CA ARG A 131 -19.89 -1.25 5.13
C ARG A 131 -20.97 -0.19 5.20
N MET A 132 -20.57 1.04 5.48
CA MET A 132 -21.41 2.24 5.41
C MET A 132 -20.87 3.16 4.31
N PRO A 133 -21.28 2.99 3.05
CA PRO A 133 -20.73 3.75 1.93
C PRO A 133 -20.82 5.27 2.15
N PRO A 134 -19.77 6.04 1.83
CA PRO A 134 -19.79 7.49 1.99
C PRO A 134 -20.78 8.17 1.05
N ASN A 135 -21.56 9.09 1.58
CA ASN A 135 -22.37 10.00 0.78
C ASN A 135 -21.50 11.16 0.30
N PHE A 136 -20.80 10.96 -0.83
CA PHE A 136 -19.83 11.93 -1.36
C PHE A 136 -20.42 13.31 -1.61
N VAL A 137 -21.71 13.40 -1.98
CA VAL A 137 -22.38 14.67 -2.23
C VAL A 137 -22.44 15.48 -0.94
N GLU A 138 -22.99 14.89 0.12
CA GLU A 138 -23.10 15.56 1.42
C GLU A 138 -21.73 15.81 2.05
N LEU A 139 -20.82 14.83 2.01
CA LEU A 139 -19.48 14.96 2.57
C LEU A 139 -18.67 16.06 1.90
N ALA A 140 -18.87 16.31 0.60
CA ALA A 140 -18.17 17.39 -0.11
C ALA A 140 -18.66 18.80 0.26
N THR A 141 -19.83 18.92 0.88
CA THR A 141 -20.34 20.21 1.39
C THR A 141 -19.72 20.61 2.73
N LEU A 142 -19.01 19.69 3.39
CA LEU A 142 -18.42 19.95 4.70
C LEU A 142 -17.16 20.81 4.57
N ASP A 143 -17.31 22.13 4.72
CA ASP A 143 -16.17 23.06 4.83
C ASP A 143 -15.52 23.03 6.21
N GLU A 144 -16.25 22.60 7.24
CA GLU A 144 -15.79 22.45 8.62
C GLU A 144 -16.13 21.08 9.18
N GLN A 145 -15.45 20.69 10.25
CA GLN A 145 -15.77 19.47 10.98
C GLN A 145 -17.20 19.52 11.54
N LEU A 146 -17.94 18.42 11.35
CA LEU A 146 -19.30 18.26 11.82
C LEU A 146 -19.40 17.12 12.85
N PRO A 147 -19.83 17.38 14.09
CA PRO A 147 -20.12 16.32 15.04
C PRO A 147 -21.39 15.56 14.64
N GLY A 148 -21.36 14.25 14.83
CA GLY A 148 -22.48 13.35 14.60
C GLY A 148 -22.51 12.21 15.61
N ASN A 149 -23.41 11.25 15.38
CA ASN A 149 -23.52 10.07 16.22
C ASN A 149 -23.65 8.83 15.34
N LEU A 150 -22.83 7.82 15.64
CA LEU A 150 -23.01 6.46 15.16
C LEU A 150 -24.12 5.82 16.00
N LEU A 151 -25.17 5.37 15.33
CA LEU A 151 -26.32 4.69 15.93
C LEU A 151 -26.29 3.22 15.51
N VAL A 152 -26.34 2.33 16.50
CA VAL A 152 -26.51 0.89 16.29
C VAL A 152 -27.82 0.50 16.94
N GLU A 153 -28.73 -0.04 16.15
CA GLU A 153 -30.08 -0.40 16.58
C GLU A 153 -30.35 -1.86 16.27
N VAL A 154 -31.00 -2.54 17.21
CA VAL A 154 -31.52 -3.89 17.05
C VAL A 154 -33.03 -3.80 17.12
N SER A 155 -33.72 -4.26 16.08
CA SER A 155 -35.18 -4.26 16.01
C SER A 155 -35.76 -5.63 15.73
N VAL A 156 -36.95 -5.88 16.25
CA VAL A 156 -37.79 -7.04 15.89
C VAL A 156 -39.05 -6.50 15.22
N GLY A 157 -39.19 -6.77 13.92
CA GLY A 157 -40.18 -6.07 13.10
C GLY A 157 -39.92 -4.56 13.08
N SER A 158 -40.88 -3.76 13.56
CA SER A 158 -40.76 -2.29 13.63
C SER A 158 -40.35 -1.75 14.99
N GLU A 159 -40.22 -2.61 16.00
CA GLU A 159 -39.89 -2.21 17.36
C GLU A 159 -38.38 -2.29 17.60
N VAL A 160 -37.77 -1.18 17.99
CA VAL A 160 -36.37 -1.15 18.42
C VAL A 160 -36.28 -1.70 19.85
N VAL A 161 -35.55 -2.80 20.00
CA VAL A 161 -35.38 -3.56 21.26
C VAL A 161 -33.96 -3.44 21.83
N GLY A 162 -33.10 -2.65 21.20
CA GLY A 162 -31.84 -2.22 21.77
C GLY A 162 -31.22 -1.10 20.94
N ARG A 163 -30.60 -0.15 21.62
CA ARG A 163 -29.94 0.98 20.96
C ARG A 163 -28.60 1.30 21.62
N TYR A 164 -27.59 1.50 20.78
CA TYR A 164 -26.30 2.04 21.17
C TYR A 164 -26.00 3.31 20.38
N ARG A 165 -25.41 4.30 21.06
CA ARG A 165 -25.05 5.61 20.51
C ARG A 165 -23.61 5.94 20.87
N LYS A 166 -22.78 6.19 19.86
CA LYS A 166 -21.40 6.67 20.02
C LYS A 166 -21.21 7.99 19.29
N GLN A 167 -20.50 8.94 19.90
CA GLN A 167 -20.14 10.18 19.21
C GLN A 167 -19.11 9.89 18.13
N ILE A 168 -19.27 10.54 16.97
CA ILE A 168 -18.32 10.48 15.87
C ILE A 168 -18.16 11.87 15.25
N SER A 169 -16.95 12.21 14.81
CA SER A 169 -16.67 13.46 14.11
C SER A 169 -16.48 13.26 12.61
N PHE A 170 -17.22 13.98 11.78
CA PHE A 170 -16.97 14.04 10.35
C PHE A 170 -16.04 15.19 10.04
N LEU A 171 -14.86 14.91 9.51
CA LEU A 171 -13.90 15.95 9.16
C LEU A 171 -14.36 16.72 7.91
N ALA A 172 -13.83 17.93 7.72
CA ALA A 172 -14.09 18.68 6.51
C ALA A 172 -13.64 17.89 5.27
N TYR A 173 -14.26 18.15 4.13
CA TYR A 173 -14.02 17.47 2.85
C TYR A 173 -12.53 17.34 2.51
N ASN A 174 -11.76 18.40 2.80
CA ASN A 174 -10.34 18.48 2.48
C ASN A 174 -9.42 18.34 3.71
N GLN A 175 -9.92 17.80 4.82
CA GLN A 175 -9.14 17.63 6.05
C GLN A 175 -8.52 16.24 6.12
N TRP A 176 -7.20 16.21 6.17
CA TRP A 176 -6.40 14.99 6.36
C TRP A 176 -6.10 14.77 7.84
N MET A 177 -6.09 13.51 8.29
CA MET A 177 -5.75 13.14 9.66
C MET A 177 -4.32 12.60 9.76
N HIS A 178 -3.47 13.28 10.53
CA HIS A 178 -2.12 12.81 10.84
C HIS A 178 -2.18 11.67 11.88
N ASN A 179 -2.53 10.47 11.44
CA ASN A 179 -2.56 9.23 12.21
C ASN A 179 -1.76 8.15 11.46
N PRO A 180 -0.83 7.42 12.10
CA PRO A 180 -0.07 6.34 11.46
C PRO A 180 -0.91 5.29 10.72
N GLN A 181 -2.14 5.03 11.16
CA GLN A 181 -3.08 4.12 10.49
C GLN A 181 -3.67 4.69 9.20
N ASN A 182 -3.60 6.01 8.99
CA ASN A 182 -4.20 6.77 7.89
C ASN A 182 -3.18 7.51 7.02
N PHE A 183 -1.87 7.25 7.17
CA PHE A 183 -0.86 7.93 6.35
C PHE A 183 -1.04 7.67 4.85
N ASP A 184 -1.56 6.51 4.46
CA ASP A 184 -1.92 6.19 3.08
C ASP A 184 -2.99 7.13 2.50
N SER A 185 -3.92 7.61 3.33
CA SER A 185 -4.98 8.53 2.91
C SER A 185 -4.46 9.89 2.41
N LEU A 186 -3.20 10.25 2.71
CA LEU A 186 -2.61 11.47 2.16
C LEU A 186 -2.51 11.40 0.63
N SER A 187 -2.37 10.21 0.07
CA SER A 187 -2.38 9.97 -1.38
C SER A 187 -3.71 10.39 -2.03
N ALA A 188 -4.81 10.50 -1.28
CA ALA A 188 -6.08 11.00 -1.82
C ALA A 188 -6.00 12.48 -2.25
N PHE A 189 -5.01 13.23 -1.76
CA PHE A 189 -4.78 14.64 -2.09
C PHE A 189 -3.81 14.84 -3.27
N VAL A 190 -3.31 13.76 -3.88
CA VAL A 190 -2.50 13.84 -5.09
C VAL A 190 -3.43 13.76 -6.29
N HIS A 191 -3.46 14.83 -7.07
CA HIS A 191 -4.46 15.08 -8.11
C HIS A 191 -3.81 15.31 -9.48
N PRO A 192 -3.17 14.29 -10.09
CA PRO A 192 -2.41 14.46 -11.32
C PRO A 192 -3.28 14.84 -12.53
N ASN A 193 -4.57 14.48 -12.50
CA ASN A 193 -5.54 14.79 -13.54
C ASN A 193 -6.31 16.09 -13.29
N HIS A 194 -5.94 16.89 -12.28
CA HIS A 194 -6.66 18.12 -11.97
C HIS A 194 -6.50 19.17 -13.09
N PRO A 195 -7.59 19.71 -13.66
CA PRO A 195 -7.51 20.63 -14.81
C PRO A 195 -6.67 21.89 -14.52
N SER A 196 -6.72 22.39 -13.28
CA SER A 196 -5.92 23.53 -12.83
C SER A 196 -4.41 23.34 -12.92
N LEU A 197 -3.90 22.11 -13.07
CA LEU A 197 -2.46 21.89 -13.31
C LEU A 197 -2.03 22.26 -14.74
N ALA A 198 -2.95 22.33 -15.70
CA ALA A 198 -2.60 22.52 -17.12
C ALA A 198 -1.67 23.72 -17.40
N PRO A 199 -1.85 24.92 -16.79
CA PRO A 199 -0.92 26.02 -16.95
C PRO A 199 0.48 25.71 -16.42
N VAL A 200 0.56 25.05 -15.25
CA VAL A 200 1.84 24.63 -14.63
C VAL A 200 2.55 23.61 -15.53
N ILE A 201 1.84 22.59 -16.01
CA ILE A 201 2.41 21.56 -16.90
C ILE A 201 2.85 22.16 -18.24
N THR A 202 2.12 23.15 -18.77
CA THR A 202 2.53 23.87 -19.97
C THR A 202 3.87 24.58 -19.72
N ARG A 203 3.98 25.30 -18.59
CA ARG A 203 5.22 25.99 -18.23
C ARG A 203 6.38 25.03 -17.98
N THR A 204 6.13 23.88 -17.35
CA THR A 204 7.11 22.80 -17.19
C THR A 204 7.71 22.37 -18.53
N ARG A 205 6.87 22.17 -19.55
CA ARG A 205 7.33 21.73 -20.89
C ARG A 205 8.18 22.78 -21.58
N GLU A 206 7.86 24.06 -21.42
CA GLU A 206 8.67 25.17 -21.92
C GLU A 206 10.06 25.16 -21.27
N LEU A 207 10.11 25.15 -19.93
CA LEU A 207 11.37 25.12 -19.16
C LEU A 207 12.22 23.88 -19.50
N LEU A 208 11.57 22.71 -19.66
CA LEU A 208 12.25 21.47 -20.03
C LEU A 208 12.83 21.57 -21.45
N GLY A 209 12.08 22.12 -22.40
CA GLY A 209 12.53 22.35 -23.77
C GLY A 209 13.70 23.32 -23.85
N GLU A 210 13.68 24.41 -23.08
CA GLU A 210 14.79 25.36 -22.99
C GLU A 210 16.08 24.72 -22.46
N ARG A 211 15.97 23.74 -21.55
CA ARG A 211 17.12 23.07 -20.90
C ARG A 211 17.68 21.89 -21.68
N THR A 212 16.81 21.14 -22.34
CA THR A 212 17.14 19.82 -22.89
C THR A 212 16.90 19.70 -24.39
N GLU A 213 16.40 20.75 -25.04
CA GLU A 213 15.95 20.76 -26.43
C GLU A 213 14.77 19.80 -26.72
N ASN A 214 14.23 19.12 -25.70
CA ASN A 214 13.10 18.21 -25.80
C ASN A 214 12.04 18.55 -24.73
N PRO A 215 10.87 19.12 -25.10
CA PRO A 215 9.81 19.48 -24.17
C PRO A 215 8.91 18.30 -23.74
N SER A 216 9.12 17.10 -24.27
CA SER A 216 8.25 15.94 -24.02
C SER A 216 8.32 15.43 -22.58
N THR A 217 7.15 15.18 -21.98
CA THR A 217 6.98 14.63 -20.63
C THR A 217 6.61 13.14 -20.74
N GLU A 218 7.61 12.30 -20.92
CA GLU A 218 7.45 10.86 -21.23
C GLU A 218 7.45 9.97 -19.97
N GLY A 219 7.55 10.59 -18.79
CA GLY A 219 7.70 9.88 -17.52
C GLY A 219 8.96 9.01 -17.50
N TYR A 220 8.75 7.70 -17.32
CA TYR A 220 9.81 6.68 -17.28
C TYR A 220 9.94 5.86 -18.58
N GLN A 221 9.36 6.31 -19.71
CA GLN A 221 9.41 5.53 -20.96
C GLN A 221 10.84 5.30 -21.48
N ASP A 222 11.74 6.25 -21.28
CA ASP A 222 13.18 6.08 -21.47
C ASP A 222 13.79 5.47 -20.18
N SER A 223 13.69 4.15 -20.07
CA SER A 223 14.10 3.39 -18.89
C SER A 223 15.57 3.62 -18.54
N GLY A 224 15.86 3.83 -17.26
CA GLY A 224 17.23 4.09 -16.78
C GLY A 224 17.77 5.51 -16.98
N ASN A 225 17.08 6.43 -17.69
CA ASN A 225 17.55 7.79 -17.90
C ASN A 225 17.27 8.73 -16.72
N LYS A 226 18.00 8.51 -15.62
CA LYS A 226 17.87 9.26 -14.36
C LYS A 226 18.08 10.77 -14.53
N GLU A 227 18.97 11.18 -15.43
CA GLU A 227 19.22 12.60 -15.72
C GLU A 227 17.97 13.25 -16.33
N ARG A 228 17.29 12.54 -17.24
CA ARG A 228 16.03 13.01 -17.82
C ARG A 228 14.94 13.17 -16.77
N TRP A 229 14.78 12.18 -15.88
CA TRP A 229 13.76 12.24 -14.82
C TRP A 229 14.01 13.40 -13.85
N LEU A 230 15.27 13.64 -13.49
CA LEU A 230 15.67 14.79 -12.68
C LEU A 230 15.41 16.12 -13.40
N ALA A 231 15.74 16.22 -14.69
CA ALA A 231 15.47 17.43 -15.47
C ALA A 231 13.97 17.74 -15.57
N MET A 232 13.13 16.71 -15.70
CA MET A 232 11.67 16.86 -15.67
C MET A 232 11.17 17.34 -14.29
N ALA A 233 11.66 16.73 -13.20
CA ALA A 233 11.29 17.14 -11.85
C ALA A 233 11.79 18.55 -11.52
N GLU A 234 12.97 18.93 -12.00
CA GLU A 234 13.52 20.28 -11.88
C GLU A 234 12.65 21.30 -12.62
N ALA A 235 12.23 21.00 -13.86
CA ALA A 235 11.34 21.86 -14.62
C ALA A 235 9.96 22.03 -13.94
N VAL A 236 9.43 20.96 -13.32
CA VAL A 236 8.21 21.04 -12.51
C VAL A 236 8.41 21.94 -11.30
N TYR A 237 9.51 21.75 -10.56
CA TYR A 237 9.82 22.53 -9.37
C TYR A 237 9.96 24.02 -9.70
N ASP A 238 10.64 24.35 -10.80
CA ASP A 238 10.83 25.74 -11.21
C ASP A 238 9.54 26.39 -11.73
N ALA A 239 8.70 25.65 -12.47
CA ALA A 239 7.37 26.12 -12.86
C ALA A 239 6.51 26.45 -11.62
N LEU A 240 6.61 25.65 -10.55
CA LEU A 240 5.94 25.92 -9.28
C LEU A 240 6.55 27.12 -8.54
N CYS A 241 7.87 27.31 -8.60
CA CYS A 241 8.52 28.49 -8.04
C CYS A 241 8.05 29.78 -8.72
N GLU A 242 7.77 29.77 -10.02
CA GLU A 242 7.25 30.93 -10.76
C GLU A 242 5.83 31.36 -10.36
N LEU A 243 5.09 30.53 -9.60
CA LEU A 243 3.76 30.87 -9.10
C LEU A 243 3.78 31.89 -7.94
N ASP A 244 4.93 32.16 -7.34
CA ASP A 244 5.08 33.12 -6.23
C ASP A 244 4.10 32.85 -5.06
N LEU A 245 3.92 31.57 -4.70
CA LEU A 245 3.03 31.17 -3.60
C LEU A 245 3.50 31.74 -2.25
N THR A 246 2.58 32.23 -1.42
CA THR A 246 2.89 32.68 -0.06
C THR A 246 2.77 31.51 0.92
N TYR A 247 3.77 31.32 1.80
CA TYR A 247 3.68 30.29 2.84
C TYR A 247 2.61 30.68 3.88
N SER A 248 1.66 29.78 4.11
CA SER A 248 0.71 29.87 5.21
C SER A 248 1.13 28.91 6.30
N ASP A 249 1.30 29.40 7.53
CA ASP A 249 1.46 28.50 8.68
C ASP A 249 0.18 27.65 8.83
N PRO A 250 0.30 26.34 9.04
CA PRO A 250 -0.85 25.54 9.40
C PRO A 250 -1.38 25.99 10.77
N PRO A 251 -2.69 25.83 11.05
CA PRO A 251 -3.20 26.04 12.41
C PRO A 251 -2.43 25.15 13.41
N ALA A 252 -2.25 25.64 14.64
CA ALA A 252 -1.28 25.16 15.63
C ALA A 252 -1.41 23.68 16.11
N SER A 253 -2.28 22.88 15.51
CA SER A 253 -2.66 21.53 15.94
C SER A 253 -2.45 20.47 14.84
N PHE A 254 -1.22 20.40 14.28
CA PHE A 254 -0.84 19.42 13.24
C PHE A 254 -0.89 17.96 13.72
N GLU A 255 -0.45 17.69 14.95
CA GLU A 255 -0.41 16.34 15.51
C GLU A 255 -1.70 16.07 16.32
N GLY A 256 -2.51 15.12 15.86
CA GLY A 256 -3.69 14.61 16.58
C GLY A 256 -5.06 15.25 16.26
N PHE A 257 -5.12 16.36 15.52
CA PHE A 257 -6.41 17.04 15.20
C PHE A 257 -6.72 17.16 13.70
N GLY A 258 -5.80 16.74 12.84
CA GLY A 258 -5.93 16.82 11.38
C GLY A 258 -5.71 18.23 10.81
N GLN A 259 -5.36 18.31 9.53
CA GLN A 259 -5.06 19.55 8.82
C GLN A 259 -5.86 19.62 7.52
N LYS A 260 -6.46 20.78 7.23
CA LYS A 260 -7.04 21.07 5.92
C LYS A 260 -5.92 21.21 4.88
N VAL A 261 -6.06 20.46 3.79
CA VAL A 261 -5.14 20.47 2.65
C VAL A 261 -5.87 21.06 1.47
N ARG A 262 -5.28 22.06 0.82
CA ARG A 262 -5.86 22.70 -0.36
C ARG A 262 -5.67 21.81 -1.59
N THR A 263 -6.71 21.70 -2.39
CA THR A 263 -6.63 21.12 -3.74
C THR A 263 -5.85 22.07 -4.67
N PRO A 264 -5.32 21.59 -5.82
CA PRO A 264 -4.50 22.43 -6.71
C PRO A 264 -5.18 23.72 -7.17
N ASP A 265 -6.48 23.71 -7.45
CA ASP A 265 -7.24 24.91 -7.79
C ASP A 265 -7.24 25.95 -6.67
N ARG A 266 -7.41 25.52 -5.41
CA ARG A 266 -7.41 26.41 -4.24
C ARG A 266 -6.03 27.03 -4.01
N VAL A 267 -4.96 26.25 -4.14
CA VAL A 267 -3.58 26.78 -4.02
C VAL A 267 -3.31 27.85 -5.07
N LEU A 268 -3.71 27.59 -6.32
CA LEU A 268 -3.53 28.52 -7.44
C LEU A 268 -4.44 29.75 -7.36
N GLU A 269 -5.67 29.60 -6.86
CA GLU A 269 -6.60 30.72 -6.68
C GLU A 269 -6.15 31.62 -5.52
N GLU A 270 -5.85 31.03 -4.36
CA GLU A 270 -5.48 31.76 -3.14
C GLU A 270 -4.02 32.26 -3.14
N HIS A 271 -3.17 31.73 -4.03
CA HIS A 271 -1.72 32.00 -4.06
C HIS A 271 -1.05 31.73 -2.70
N ALA A 272 -1.50 30.70 -1.99
CA ALA A 272 -1.01 30.35 -0.66
C ALA A 272 -0.90 28.83 -0.46
N ALA A 273 0.13 28.40 0.26
CA ALA A 273 0.39 26.99 0.53
C ALA A 273 0.99 26.77 1.94
N THR A 274 0.50 25.76 2.65
CA THR A 274 1.15 25.12 3.80
C THR A 274 2.19 24.09 3.32
N CYS A 275 2.92 23.47 4.26
CA CYS A 275 3.85 22.36 3.92
C CYS A 275 3.15 21.15 3.28
N LEU A 276 1.95 20.78 3.73
CA LEU A 276 1.16 19.72 3.08
C LEU A 276 0.67 20.15 1.70
N ASP A 277 0.17 21.39 1.56
CA ASP A 277 -0.30 21.91 0.27
C ASP A 277 0.82 21.87 -0.78
N SER A 278 2.02 22.34 -0.42
CA SER A 278 3.18 22.33 -1.32
C SER A 278 3.66 20.91 -1.65
N ALA A 279 3.59 20.00 -0.67
CA ALA A 279 3.97 18.59 -0.88
C ALA A 279 3.04 17.91 -1.89
N VAL A 280 1.72 17.97 -1.67
CA VAL A 280 0.76 17.31 -2.56
C VAL A 280 0.64 17.99 -3.91
N LEU A 281 0.85 19.32 -4.00
CA LEU A 281 0.91 20.04 -5.27
C LEU A 281 2.11 19.60 -6.11
N LEU A 282 3.31 19.54 -5.52
CA LEU A 282 4.50 19.04 -6.23
C LEU A 282 4.29 17.59 -6.68
N ALA A 283 3.81 16.72 -5.80
CA ALA A 283 3.50 15.32 -6.11
C ALA A 283 2.51 15.20 -7.29
N SER A 284 1.44 16.00 -7.28
CA SER A 284 0.44 16.02 -8.36
C SER A 284 1.06 16.41 -9.70
N CYS A 285 1.93 17.42 -9.72
CA CYS A 285 2.62 17.84 -10.94
C CYS A 285 3.64 16.80 -11.44
N LEU A 286 4.37 16.13 -10.55
CA LEU A 286 5.29 15.05 -10.91
C LEU A 286 4.53 13.89 -11.56
N GLU A 287 3.40 13.49 -11.00
CA GLU A 287 2.56 12.43 -11.56
C GLU A 287 1.90 12.82 -12.88
N ALA A 288 1.48 14.08 -13.02
CA ALA A 288 0.93 14.61 -14.28
C ALA A 288 1.95 14.60 -15.44
N VAL A 289 3.26 14.67 -15.15
CA VAL A 289 4.32 14.52 -16.17
C VAL A 289 4.79 13.08 -16.35
N GLY A 290 4.14 12.12 -15.67
CA GLY A 290 4.42 10.69 -15.79
C GLY A 290 5.48 10.16 -14.81
N LEU A 291 5.99 10.99 -13.89
CA LEU A 291 6.94 10.57 -12.84
C LEU A 291 6.21 10.08 -11.59
N ASP A 292 6.85 9.29 -10.73
CA ASP A 292 6.22 8.79 -9.51
C ASP A 292 6.69 9.61 -8.32
N SER A 293 5.71 10.07 -7.55
CA SER A 293 5.96 10.89 -6.38
C SER A 293 6.16 10.03 -5.13
N VAL A 294 6.87 10.59 -4.16
CA VAL A 294 6.80 10.16 -2.76
C VAL A 294 6.39 11.33 -1.89
N LEU A 295 5.70 11.07 -0.79
CA LEU A 295 5.41 12.03 0.26
C LEU A 295 6.16 11.60 1.52
N ILE A 296 6.96 12.50 2.08
CA ILE A 296 7.77 12.25 3.27
C ILE A 296 7.11 12.99 4.43
N LEU A 297 6.73 12.25 5.46
CA LEU A 297 6.19 12.76 6.71
C LEU A 297 7.29 12.79 7.76
N VAL A 298 7.51 13.97 8.35
CA VAL A 298 8.39 14.15 9.49
C VAL A 298 7.67 14.89 10.61
N ARG A 299 8.27 14.95 11.81
CA ARG A 299 7.71 15.70 12.93
C ARG A 299 7.43 17.16 12.54
N GLY A 300 6.16 17.55 12.60
CA GLY A 300 5.70 18.91 12.33
C GLY A 300 5.86 19.39 10.89
N HIS A 301 6.25 18.53 9.94
CA HIS A 301 6.54 18.95 8.57
C HIS A 301 6.31 17.83 7.56
N ALA A 302 6.09 18.20 6.31
CA ALA A 302 5.92 17.27 5.21
C ALA A 302 6.48 17.87 3.92
N PHE A 303 6.98 17.02 3.06
CA PHE A 303 7.48 17.40 1.74
C PHE A 303 7.35 16.21 0.79
N ALA A 304 7.66 16.42 -0.49
CA ALA A 304 7.54 15.41 -1.52
C ALA A 304 8.91 15.09 -2.13
N GLY A 305 8.93 14.10 -3.00
CA GLY A 305 10.12 13.70 -3.72
C GLY A 305 9.78 12.91 -4.98
N LEU A 306 10.82 12.53 -5.69
CA LEU A 306 10.76 11.75 -6.92
C LEU A 306 11.28 10.33 -6.66
N LEU A 307 10.58 9.30 -7.13
CA LEU A 307 11.12 7.94 -7.15
C LEU A 307 12.15 7.76 -8.27
N MET A 308 13.26 7.12 -7.94
CA MET A 308 14.42 6.89 -8.80
C MET A 308 14.60 5.38 -9.04
N GLY A 309 13.72 4.80 -9.85
CA GLY A 309 13.82 3.40 -10.26
C GLY A 309 12.74 2.97 -11.25
N ASP A 310 13.07 2.00 -12.10
CA ASP A 310 12.18 1.51 -13.17
C ASP A 310 10.97 0.71 -12.66
N HIS A 311 10.89 0.40 -11.35
CA HIS A 311 9.76 -0.30 -10.73
C HIS A 311 9.50 0.16 -9.29
N VAL A 312 8.52 1.06 -9.12
CA VAL A 312 8.00 1.50 -7.80
C VAL A 312 7.41 0.32 -7.03
N ALA A 313 6.64 -0.53 -7.71
CA ALA A 313 6.03 -1.74 -7.15
C ALA A 313 7.08 -2.69 -6.53
N GLY A 314 8.18 -2.99 -7.24
CA GLY A 314 9.19 -3.93 -6.76
C GLY A 314 10.03 -3.45 -5.57
N VAL A 315 10.18 -2.13 -5.37
CA VAL A 315 10.89 -1.57 -4.22
C VAL A 315 9.99 -1.53 -2.98
N MET A 316 8.68 -1.39 -3.15
CA MET A 316 7.73 -1.28 -2.04
C MET A 316 7.08 -2.59 -1.62
N GLU A 317 6.78 -3.49 -2.56
CA GLU A 317 6.21 -4.82 -2.28
C GLU A 317 7.09 -5.65 -1.34
N ALA A 318 8.40 -5.41 -1.34
CA ALA A 318 9.37 -6.08 -0.47
C ALA A 318 9.47 -5.48 0.95
N MET A 319 8.97 -4.26 1.18
CA MET A 319 9.25 -3.48 2.41
C MET A 319 7.99 -3.04 3.17
N ASP A 320 6.82 -3.00 2.54
CA ASP A 320 5.56 -2.67 3.21
C ASP A 320 4.45 -3.70 2.92
N PRO A 321 4.06 -4.55 3.90
CA PRO A 321 2.90 -5.43 3.76
C PRO A 321 1.55 -4.68 3.66
N ARG A 322 1.52 -3.36 3.91
CA ARG A 322 0.32 -2.51 3.79
C ARG A 322 0.19 -1.82 2.43
N GLY A 323 1.08 -2.05 1.47
CA GLY A 323 0.93 -1.62 0.07
C GLY A 323 0.88 -0.11 -0.12
N GLY A 324 1.94 0.63 0.26
CA GLY A 324 2.12 2.03 -0.15
C GLY A 324 2.68 2.98 0.92
N VAL A 325 2.93 2.52 2.14
CA VAL A 325 3.45 3.34 3.25
C VAL A 325 4.61 2.63 3.92
N VAL A 326 5.79 3.23 3.95
CA VAL A 326 6.93 2.74 4.73
C VAL A 326 6.99 3.52 6.05
N PRO A 327 6.50 2.97 7.17
CA PRO A 327 6.42 3.68 8.45
C PRO A 327 7.70 3.57 9.28
N ASN A 328 8.62 2.67 8.93
CA ASN A 328 9.84 2.44 9.70
C ASN A 328 10.95 3.38 9.22
N PRO A 329 11.48 4.26 10.09
CA PRO A 329 12.55 5.19 9.72
C PRO A 329 13.81 4.53 9.14
N ASN A 330 14.16 3.30 9.57
CA ASN A 330 15.34 2.62 9.02
C ASN A 330 15.16 2.23 7.58
N ASP A 331 13.96 1.76 7.23
CA ASP A 331 13.63 1.33 5.88
C ASP A 331 13.64 2.55 4.94
N ILE A 332 13.12 3.69 5.40
CA ILE A 332 13.20 4.98 4.68
C ILE A 332 14.67 5.39 4.47
N LEU A 333 15.51 5.29 5.50
CA LEU A 333 16.93 5.62 5.40
C LEU A 333 17.68 4.69 4.44
N ASP A 334 17.32 3.41 4.41
CA ASP A 334 17.89 2.44 3.49
C ASP A 334 17.47 2.74 2.05
N LEU A 335 16.20 3.07 1.81
CA LEU A 335 15.72 3.53 0.50
C LEU A 335 16.46 4.77 0.03
N TYR A 336 16.63 5.77 0.91
CA TYR A 336 17.36 6.98 0.61
C TYR A 336 18.85 6.70 0.31
N SER A 337 19.52 5.91 1.16
CA SER A 337 20.95 5.59 1.02
C SER A 337 21.25 4.80 -0.26
N ASN A 338 20.28 4.03 -0.75
CA ASN A 338 20.36 3.30 -2.02
C ASN A 338 19.90 4.14 -3.23
N GLY A 339 19.62 5.44 -3.04
CA GLY A 339 19.21 6.34 -4.11
C GLY A 339 17.89 5.95 -4.77
N ARG A 340 16.96 5.36 -4.00
CA ARG A 340 15.64 4.91 -4.50
C ARG A 340 14.65 6.05 -4.68
N PHE A 341 14.88 7.19 -4.03
CA PHE A 341 14.11 8.40 -4.21
C PHE A 341 14.99 9.64 -3.97
N VAL A 342 14.54 10.78 -4.49
CA VAL A 342 15.15 12.09 -4.31
C VAL A 342 14.14 12.99 -3.58
N PRO A 343 14.37 13.30 -2.28
CA PRO A 343 13.53 14.21 -1.52
C PRO A 343 13.74 15.67 -1.94
N ILE A 344 12.67 16.47 -1.93
CA ILE A 344 12.66 17.88 -2.35
C ILE A 344 11.94 18.68 -1.26
N GLU A 345 12.60 19.68 -0.65
CA GLU A 345 11.97 20.54 0.38
C GLU A 345 10.93 21.46 -0.26
N THR A 346 9.67 21.03 -0.29
CA THR A 346 8.63 21.69 -1.10
C THR A 346 8.25 23.09 -0.64
N THR A 347 8.49 23.47 0.62
CA THR A 347 8.18 24.84 1.05
C THR A 347 9.10 25.88 0.43
N THR A 348 10.20 25.44 -0.19
CA THR A 348 11.11 26.32 -0.93
C THR A 348 10.55 26.79 -2.27
N ILE A 349 9.35 26.36 -2.69
CA ILE A 349 8.65 27.01 -3.81
C ILE A 349 7.99 28.34 -3.41
N THR A 350 7.86 28.60 -2.11
CA THR A 350 7.15 29.78 -1.58
C THR A 350 8.03 31.03 -1.50
N VAL A 351 7.42 32.20 -1.62
CA VAL A 351 8.06 33.51 -1.52
C VAL A 351 8.79 33.64 -0.18
N GLY A 352 10.02 34.17 -0.23
CA GLY A 352 10.89 34.33 0.93
C GLY A 352 11.68 33.07 1.33
N LYS A 353 11.31 31.90 0.82
CA LYS A 353 12.03 30.63 1.01
C LYS A 353 12.57 30.04 -0.31
N LYS A 354 12.43 30.75 -1.43
CA LYS A 354 12.87 30.31 -2.76
C LYS A 354 14.30 29.81 -2.78
N LYS A 355 14.49 28.60 -3.29
CA LYS A 355 15.78 27.96 -3.53
C LYS A 355 15.81 27.36 -4.93
N THR A 356 17.00 27.12 -5.45
CA THR A 356 17.17 26.26 -6.63
C THR A 356 16.76 24.83 -6.31
N PHE A 357 16.46 24.02 -7.32
CA PHE A 357 16.12 22.62 -7.14
C PHE A 357 17.19 21.83 -6.38
N ALA A 358 18.46 22.04 -6.71
CA ALA A 358 19.58 21.40 -6.02
C ALA A 358 19.63 21.77 -4.53
N GLU A 359 19.45 23.05 -4.20
CA GLU A 359 19.41 23.51 -2.80
C GLU A 359 18.16 23.02 -2.05
N ALA A 360 17.04 22.83 -2.76
CA ALA A 360 15.81 22.24 -2.20
C ALA A 360 16.01 20.76 -1.85
N ILE A 361 16.76 20.01 -2.66
CA ILE A 361 17.17 18.63 -2.33
C ILE A 361 18.13 18.64 -1.13
N GLU A 362 19.17 19.48 -1.17
CA GLU A 362 20.16 19.57 -0.09
C GLU A 362 19.52 19.91 1.27
N ALA A 363 18.50 20.77 1.25
CA ALA A 363 17.75 21.17 2.44
C ALA A 363 17.03 20.02 3.17
N THR A 364 16.90 18.84 2.57
CA THR A 364 16.26 17.68 3.20
C THR A 364 17.26 16.72 3.84
N THR A 365 18.56 16.84 3.53
CA THR A 365 19.60 15.85 3.87
C THR A 365 19.74 15.60 5.37
N HIS A 366 19.44 16.60 6.21
CA HIS A 366 19.52 16.47 7.68
C HIS A 366 18.47 15.53 8.28
N TYR A 367 17.37 15.24 7.58
CA TYR A 367 16.40 14.24 8.00
C TYR A 367 16.91 12.81 7.78
N PHE A 368 17.80 12.61 6.82
CA PHE A 368 18.24 11.30 6.35
C PHE A 368 19.62 10.88 6.89
N THR A 369 19.97 11.35 8.09
CA THR A 369 21.23 10.98 8.75
C THR A 369 21.02 9.82 9.73
N ARG A 370 21.89 8.81 9.66
CA ARG A 370 21.90 7.70 10.65
C ARG A 370 22.42 8.14 12.03
N SER A 371 23.21 9.21 12.07
CA SER A 371 23.69 9.86 13.29
C SER A 371 22.93 11.17 13.54
N GLY A 372 22.57 11.47 14.79
CA GLY A 372 21.84 12.69 15.17
C GLY A 372 20.33 12.47 15.40
N THR A 373 19.58 13.57 15.49
CA THR A 373 18.13 13.55 15.78
C THR A 373 17.26 13.37 14.54
N GLY A 374 17.79 13.53 13.32
CA GLY A 374 17.06 13.44 12.05
C GLY A 374 16.15 12.21 11.93
N ARG A 375 16.70 11.02 12.20
CA ARG A 375 15.95 9.75 12.22
C ARG A 375 14.74 9.75 13.17
N GLN A 376 14.82 10.45 14.30
CA GLN A 376 13.73 10.51 15.29
C GLN A 376 12.56 11.38 14.81
N HIS A 377 12.77 12.14 13.74
CA HIS A 377 11.73 12.97 13.14
C HIS A 377 11.02 12.28 11.98
N LEU A 378 11.58 11.24 11.35
CA LEU A 378 10.92 10.52 10.27
C LEU A 378 9.69 9.75 10.80
N HIS A 379 8.52 10.00 10.23
CA HIS A 379 7.27 9.32 10.58
C HIS A 379 6.88 8.29 9.52
N ALA A 380 6.93 8.64 8.24
CA ALA A 380 6.62 7.73 7.14
C ALA A 380 7.09 8.24 5.78
N LEU A 381 7.25 7.32 4.83
CA LEU A 381 7.32 7.57 3.39
C LEU A 381 6.05 6.98 2.77
N VAL A 382 5.22 7.81 2.14
CA VAL A 382 4.00 7.39 1.44
C VAL A 382 4.27 7.46 -0.06
N VAL A 383 3.84 6.45 -0.79
CA VAL A 383 3.95 6.41 -2.25
C VAL A 383 2.55 6.29 -2.85
N PRO A 384 2.06 7.34 -3.53
CA PRO A 384 0.69 7.36 -4.03
C PRO A 384 0.36 6.21 -4.98
N GLU A 385 1.22 5.90 -5.96
CA GLU A 385 1.02 4.79 -6.92
C GLU A 385 0.75 3.45 -6.19
N GLY A 386 1.54 3.14 -5.15
CA GLY A 386 1.35 1.94 -4.35
C GLY A 386 0.04 1.92 -3.56
N CYS A 387 -0.46 3.09 -3.14
CA CYS A 387 -1.75 3.22 -2.45
C CYS A 387 -2.95 3.01 -3.38
N TYR A 388 -2.78 3.14 -4.70
CA TYR A 388 -3.83 3.03 -5.70
C TYR A 388 -3.96 1.62 -6.31
N GLU A 389 -2.86 0.97 -6.69
CA GLU A 389 -2.89 -0.16 -7.64
C GLU A 389 -3.06 -1.56 -6.99
N GLN A 390 -2.82 -1.73 -5.69
CA GLN A 390 -2.56 -3.05 -5.09
C GLN A 390 -3.31 -3.34 -3.77
N ARG A 391 -4.60 -2.99 -3.67
CA ARG A 391 -5.38 -3.27 -2.45
C ARG A 391 -6.80 -3.76 -2.73
N PRO A 392 -7.38 -4.60 -1.86
CA PRO A 392 -8.80 -4.93 -1.90
C PRO A 392 -9.71 -3.69 -1.82
N ASN A 393 -9.26 -2.65 -1.10
CA ASN A 393 -9.90 -1.33 -1.05
C ASN A 393 -8.82 -0.25 -1.24
N PRO A 394 -8.56 0.20 -2.48
CA PRO A 394 -7.51 1.17 -2.76
C PRO A 394 -7.89 2.57 -2.29
N VAL A 395 -6.87 3.39 -1.98
CA VAL A 395 -7.08 4.82 -1.77
C VAL A 395 -7.57 5.41 -3.08
N ARG A 396 -8.53 6.34 -3.02
CA ARG A 396 -9.01 7.06 -4.20
C ARG A 396 -8.73 8.55 -4.07
N PRO A 397 -8.35 9.24 -5.16
CA PRO A 397 -8.25 10.69 -5.15
C PRO A 397 -9.56 11.34 -4.68
N LEU A 398 -9.46 12.44 -3.94
CA LEU A 398 -10.63 13.20 -3.52
C LEU A 398 -11.38 13.76 -4.76
N PRO A 399 -12.72 13.70 -4.79
CA PRO A 399 -13.48 14.28 -5.90
C PRO A 399 -13.34 15.80 -5.92
N ALA A 400 -12.83 16.41 -6.99
CA ALA A 400 -12.67 17.86 -7.05
C ALA A 400 -14.03 18.58 -7.00
N ARG A 401 -14.14 19.65 -6.20
CA ARG A 401 -15.38 20.43 -6.07
C ARG A 401 -15.48 21.45 -7.20
N ARG A 402 -16.59 21.43 -7.93
CA ARG A 402 -16.98 22.57 -8.78
C ARG A 402 -17.79 23.53 -7.94
N LEU A 403 -17.25 24.74 -7.74
CA LEU A 403 -17.90 25.79 -6.98
C LEU A 403 -18.53 26.82 -7.92
N ALA A 404 -19.76 27.24 -7.63
CA ALA A 404 -20.38 28.43 -8.20
C ALA A 404 -20.77 29.37 -7.06
N LYS A 405 -20.18 30.56 -7.02
CA LYS A 405 -20.39 31.56 -5.94
C LYS A 405 -20.19 30.99 -4.51
N GLY A 406 -19.23 30.06 -4.36
CA GLY A 406 -18.92 29.42 -3.07
C GLY A 406 -19.80 28.23 -2.70
N VAL A 407 -20.76 27.84 -3.55
CA VAL A 407 -21.61 26.66 -3.35
C VAL A 407 -21.10 25.51 -4.21
N VAL A 408 -21.08 24.29 -3.65
CA VAL A 408 -20.76 23.07 -4.39
C VAL A 408 -21.89 22.76 -5.37
N VAL A 409 -21.61 22.92 -6.67
CA VAL A 409 -22.57 22.65 -7.76
C VAL A 409 -22.26 21.35 -8.50
N GLY A 410 -21.16 20.68 -8.17
CA GLY A 410 -20.84 19.37 -8.70
C GLY A 410 -19.52 18.83 -8.18
N LEU A 411 -19.31 17.54 -8.41
CA LEU A 411 -18.08 16.83 -8.08
C LEU A 411 -17.49 16.20 -9.34
N ASP A 412 -16.20 16.41 -9.54
CA ASP A 412 -15.42 15.74 -10.56
C ASP A 412 -14.61 14.62 -9.89
N VAL A 413 -15.12 13.39 -9.99
CA VAL A 413 -14.42 12.20 -9.48
C VAL A 413 -13.20 11.97 -10.36
N GLN A 414 -12.02 12.06 -9.76
CA GLN A 414 -10.79 11.77 -10.46
C GLN A 414 -10.52 10.27 -10.36
N GLU A 415 -10.33 9.63 -11.50
CA GLU A 415 -9.71 8.32 -11.53
C GLU A 415 -8.21 8.49 -11.24
N PRO A 416 -7.62 7.64 -10.38
CA PRO A 416 -6.18 7.63 -10.18
C PRO A 416 -5.53 7.41 -11.55
N GLN A 417 -4.42 8.12 -11.80
CA GLN A 417 -3.63 7.91 -13.00
C GLN A 417 -2.90 6.57 -12.86
N ILE A 418 -3.60 5.49 -13.20
CA ILE A 418 -3.00 4.16 -13.33
C ILE A 418 -2.16 4.21 -14.60
N LYS A 419 -0.85 4.30 -14.43
CA LYS A 419 0.07 4.30 -15.57
C LYS A 419 -0.09 2.95 -16.24
N PRO A 420 -0.11 2.86 -17.59
CA PRO A 420 -0.20 1.57 -18.27
C PRO A 420 0.88 0.68 -17.66
N GLY A 421 0.45 -0.45 -17.08
CA GLY A 421 1.33 -1.34 -16.33
C GLY A 421 2.60 -1.50 -17.15
N ARG A 422 3.70 -0.92 -16.62
CA ARG A 422 4.92 -0.63 -17.38
C ARG A 422 5.16 -1.84 -18.25
N GLY A 423 4.93 -1.68 -19.56
CA GLY A 423 4.69 -2.81 -20.44
C GLY A 423 5.71 -3.88 -20.10
N ARG A 424 5.26 -5.09 -19.77
CA ARG A 424 6.13 -6.26 -19.60
C ARG A 424 6.99 -6.26 -20.84
N LEU A 425 8.20 -5.72 -20.75
CA LEU A 425 9.02 -5.45 -21.92
C LEU A 425 9.15 -6.80 -22.61
N THR A 426 8.56 -6.92 -23.79
CA THR A 426 8.89 -7.97 -24.73
C THR A 426 10.41 -7.93 -24.83
N ARG A 427 11.05 -9.02 -24.38
CA ARG A 427 12.50 -9.23 -24.44
C ARG A 427 12.98 -8.72 -25.79
N GLY A 428 13.70 -7.61 -25.76
CA GLY A 428 14.13 -6.89 -26.93
C GLY A 428 15.33 -6.05 -26.57
N SER A 429 16.50 -6.62 -26.83
CA SER A 429 17.75 -5.90 -27.13
C SER A 429 18.14 -4.77 -26.15
N GLU A 430 18.58 -5.16 -24.94
CA GLU A 430 19.81 -4.66 -24.30
C GLU A 430 20.07 -5.48 -23.04
N ALA A 431 20.50 -6.73 -23.26
CA ALA A 431 20.88 -7.66 -22.20
C ALA A 431 22.25 -7.28 -21.62
N SER A 432 22.25 -6.71 -20.42
CA SER A 432 23.45 -6.69 -19.56
C SER A 432 23.17 -6.75 -18.07
N ASP A 433 21.99 -6.36 -17.56
CA ASP A 433 21.74 -6.24 -16.11
C ASP A 433 20.49 -6.99 -15.59
N LEU A 434 20.07 -8.07 -16.26
CA LEU A 434 18.78 -8.76 -15.99
C LEU A 434 18.76 -9.73 -14.79
N TYR A 435 19.87 -9.93 -14.08
CA TYR A 435 19.93 -10.84 -12.92
C TYR A 435 20.60 -10.17 -11.71
N ALA A 436 19.79 -9.66 -10.78
CA ALA A 436 20.29 -9.06 -9.56
C ALA A 436 20.99 -10.12 -8.69
N VAL A 437 22.29 -9.91 -8.43
CA VAL A 437 23.07 -10.74 -7.51
C VAL A 437 22.83 -10.26 -6.07
N LEU A 438 22.09 -11.02 -5.29
CA LEU A 438 21.89 -10.72 -3.86
C LEU A 438 22.74 -11.63 -2.98
N HIS A 439 22.96 -11.25 -1.72
CA HIS A 439 23.52 -12.14 -0.72
C HIS A 439 22.42 -12.82 0.08
N PHE A 440 22.51 -14.15 0.21
CA PHE A 440 21.58 -14.89 1.05
C PHE A 440 21.76 -14.50 2.52
N LYS A 441 20.67 -14.09 3.16
CA LYS A 441 20.59 -13.83 4.61
C LYS A 441 19.76 -14.94 5.25
N PRO A 442 20.30 -15.71 6.21
CA PRO A 442 19.50 -16.70 6.91
C PRO A 442 18.50 -15.99 7.84
N ALA A 443 17.26 -16.46 7.87
CA ALA A 443 16.28 -16.09 8.87
C ALA A 443 16.76 -16.56 10.25
N SER A 444 16.38 -15.81 11.29
CA SER A 444 16.75 -16.16 12.66
C SER A 444 16.14 -17.51 13.05
N MET A 445 16.96 -18.38 13.62
CA MET A 445 16.51 -19.62 14.27
C MET A 445 16.55 -19.50 15.80
N GLU A 446 16.78 -18.31 16.34
CA GLU A 446 16.81 -18.08 17.78
C GLU A 446 15.42 -18.30 18.35
N ALA A 447 15.34 -19.12 19.40
CA ALA A 447 14.10 -19.34 20.11
C ALA A 447 13.81 -18.12 20.98
N LEU A 448 12.62 -17.53 20.81
CA LEU A 448 12.12 -16.47 21.67
C LEU A 448 11.32 -17.10 22.81
N ASP A 449 11.45 -16.57 24.03
CA ASP A 449 10.74 -17.10 25.21
C ASP A 449 9.22 -17.12 25.00
N SER A 450 8.68 -16.19 24.21
CA SER A 450 7.26 -16.10 23.84
C SER A 450 6.79 -17.22 22.90
N ASP A 451 7.69 -17.84 22.14
CA ASP A 451 7.36 -18.79 21.08
C ASP A 451 7.61 -20.25 21.52
N LEU A 452 8.18 -20.47 22.72
CA LEU A 452 8.51 -21.79 23.24
C LEU A 452 7.26 -22.64 23.48
N GLY A 453 7.24 -23.86 22.91
CA GLY A 453 6.15 -24.81 23.08
C GLY A 453 4.89 -24.48 22.27
N LEU A 454 4.91 -23.40 21.48
CA LEU A 454 3.78 -22.93 20.66
C LEU A 454 3.21 -24.02 19.75
N LEU A 455 4.10 -24.82 19.15
CA LEU A 455 3.70 -25.88 18.22
C LEU A 455 2.93 -27.03 18.89
N ASP A 456 3.03 -27.20 20.20
CA ASP A 456 2.28 -28.22 20.94
C ASP A 456 0.84 -27.77 21.24
N LEU A 457 0.54 -26.49 21.07
CA LEU A 457 -0.79 -25.91 21.23
C LEU A 457 -1.62 -25.95 19.94
N LEU A 458 -1.04 -26.39 18.81
CA LEU A 458 -1.79 -26.54 17.56
C LEU A 458 -2.87 -27.63 17.67
N PRO A 459 -4.09 -27.40 17.14
CA PRO A 459 -4.47 -26.32 16.20
C PRO A 459 -5.20 -25.13 16.87
N ALA A 460 -4.95 -24.80 18.14
CA ALA A 460 -5.59 -23.65 18.77
C ALA A 460 -5.33 -22.36 17.98
N LEU A 461 -6.37 -21.53 17.78
CA LEU A 461 -6.32 -20.36 16.90
C LEU A 461 -5.14 -19.43 17.20
N ALA A 462 -4.96 -19.03 18.46
CA ALA A 462 -3.85 -18.16 18.87
C ALA A 462 -2.45 -18.77 18.57
N ALA A 463 -2.31 -20.09 18.71
CA ALA A 463 -1.06 -20.77 18.39
C ALA A 463 -0.84 -20.89 16.89
N ALA A 464 -1.90 -21.15 16.11
CA ALA A 464 -1.84 -21.18 14.65
C ALA A 464 -1.47 -19.80 14.09
N THR A 465 -2.14 -18.73 14.54
CA THR A 465 -1.86 -17.34 14.14
C THR A 465 -0.42 -16.95 14.44
N ARG A 466 0.10 -17.24 15.65
CA ARG A 466 1.50 -16.92 15.97
C ARG A 466 2.49 -17.74 15.14
N VAL A 467 2.18 -19.00 14.82
CA VAL A 467 3.03 -19.81 13.92
C VAL A 467 2.99 -19.27 12.49
N GLU A 468 1.84 -18.80 12.01
CA GLU A 468 1.69 -18.10 10.73
C GLU A 468 2.51 -16.80 10.69
N GLU A 469 2.50 -15.99 11.75
CA GLU A 469 3.37 -14.82 11.88
C GLU A 469 4.85 -15.20 11.76
N ILE A 470 5.30 -16.24 12.47
CA ILE A 470 6.68 -16.74 12.39
C ILE A 470 7.02 -17.22 10.95
N ILE A 471 6.07 -17.83 10.26
CA ILE A 471 6.19 -18.20 8.84
C ILE A 471 6.39 -16.93 7.99
N HIS A 472 5.52 -15.91 8.14
CA HIS A 472 5.61 -14.65 7.40
C HIS A 472 6.92 -13.91 7.66
N GLU A 473 7.35 -13.81 8.92
CA GLU A 473 8.66 -13.26 9.31
C GLU A 473 9.82 -14.01 8.65
N THR A 474 9.71 -15.34 8.50
CA THR A 474 10.71 -16.16 7.82
C THR A 474 10.70 -15.91 6.31
N LEU A 475 9.51 -15.80 5.70
CA LEU A 475 9.35 -15.55 4.26
C LEU A 475 9.86 -14.17 3.86
N ALA A 476 9.66 -13.13 4.68
CA ALA A 476 10.19 -11.79 4.44
C ALA A 476 11.73 -11.75 4.30
N VAL A 477 12.43 -12.75 4.86
CA VAL A 477 13.90 -12.85 4.80
C VAL A 477 14.38 -13.85 3.75
N GLU A 478 13.74 -15.02 3.67
CA GLU A 478 14.28 -16.17 2.95
C GLU A 478 13.49 -16.61 1.72
N THR A 479 12.41 -15.93 1.34
CA THR A 479 11.66 -16.29 0.13
C THR A 479 12.49 -16.18 -1.16
N PRO A 480 12.33 -17.07 -2.16
CA PRO A 480 11.66 -18.37 -2.08
C PRO A 480 12.43 -19.35 -1.19
N ILE A 481 11.70 -20.15 -0.43
CA ILE A 481 12.26 -21.11 0.53
C ILE A 481 11.63 -22.50 0.37
N HIS A 482 12.43 -23.55 0.47
CA HIS A 482 11.91 -24.93 0.49
C HIS A 482 11.19 -25.25 1.82
N GLY A 483 10.10 -26.01 1.75
CA GLY A 483 9.26 -26.38 2.89
C GLY A 483 10.03 -27.01 4.05
N ASP A 484 10.96 -27.94 3.78
CA ASP A 484 11.80 -28.53 4.85
C ASP A 484 12.62 -27.48 5.63
N ARG A 485 13.09 -26.44 4.93
CA ARG A 485 13.89 -25.38 5.57
C ARG A 485 12.99 -24.45 6.37
N LEU A 486 11.84 -24.06 5.82
CA LEU A 486 10.81 -23.29 6.51
C LEU A 486 10.38 -24.00 7.81
N ALA A 487 9.96 -25.27 7.70
CA ALA A 487 9.54 -26.07 8.85
C ALA A 487 10.63 -26.19 9.92
N LYS A 488 11.90 -26.33 9.51
CA LYS A 488 13.04 -26.37 10.42
C LYS A 488 13.27 -25.04 11.14
N ILE A 489 13.17 -23.90 10.44
CA ILE A 489 13.33 -22.56 11.04
C ILE A 489 12.22 -22.32 12.06
N VAL A 490 10.96 -22.49 11.65
CA VAL A 490 9.78 -22.31 12.51
C VAL A 490 9.86 -23.23 13.72
N GLY A 491 10.18 -24.51 13.52
CA GLY A 491 10.35 -25.47 14.61
C GLY A 491 11.45 -25.08 15.60
N ARG A 492 12.59 -24.58 15.12
CA ARG A 492 13.68 -24.12 15.98
C ARG A 492 13.31 -22.90 16.81
N ARG A 493 12.63 -21.92 16.19
CA ARG A 493 12.11 -20.74 16.89
C ARG A 493 11.12 -21.11 17.99
N CYS A 494 10.32 -22.14 17.77
CA CYS A 494 9.38 -22.65 18.77
C CYS A 494 10.00 -23.59 19.82
N GLY A 495 11.34 -23.66 19.89
CA GLY A 495 12.08 -24.46 20.88
C GLY A 495 12.32 -25.92 20.50
N MET A 496 11.97 -26.37 19.29
CA MET A 496 12.20 -27.76 18.87
C MET A 496 13.60 -27.96 18.31
N ALA A 497 14.39 -28.84 18.94
CA ALA A 497 15.69 -29.23 18.41
C ALA A 497 15.60 -30.04 17.09
N ARG A 498 14.52 -30.81 16.91
CA ARG A 498 14.23 -31.58 15.69
C ARG A 498 12.74 -31.51 15.40
N VAL A 499 12.40 -31.36 14.13
CA VAL A 499 11.03 -31.33 13.65
C VAL A 499 10.73 -32.68 13.00
N SER A 500 9.69 -33.38 13.46
CA SER A 500 9.24 -34.65 12.85
C SER A 500 8.50 -34.38 11.54
N ALA A 501 8.36 -35.37 10.66
CA ALA A 501 7.62 -35.22 9.40
C ALA A 501 6.16 -34.79 9.63
N ALA A 502 5.50 -35.36 10.65
CA ALA A 502 4.14 -34.97 11.03
C ALA A 502 4.06 -33.51 11.47
N ARG A 503 5.03 -33.04 12.27
CA ARG A 503 5.07 -31.66 12.74
C ARG A 503 5.43 -30.68 11.61
N ALA A 504 6.34 -31.07 10.72
CA ALA A 504 6.66 -30.31 9.53
C ALA A 504 5.42 -30.13 8.65
N LYS A 505 4.63 -31.20 8.45
CA LYS A 505 3.35 -31.11 7.74
C LYS A 505 2.39 -30.14 8.43
N GLN A 506 2.22 -30.21 9.74
CA GLN A 506 1.35 -29.29 10.50
C GLN A 506 1.77 -27.81 10.32
N ILE A 507 3.08 -27.53 10.34
CA ILE A 507 3.59 -26.17 10.09
C ILE A 507 3.31 -25.74 8.64
N LEU A 508 3.62 -26.61 7.68
CA LEU A 508 3.46 -26.29 6.26
C LEU A 508 1.98 -26.17 5.87
N ASP A 509 1.09 -26.90 6.54
CA ASP A 509 -0.37 -26.81 6.36
C ASP A 509 -0.93 -25.42 6.73
N LEU A 510 -0.21 -24.59 7.49
CA LEU A 510 -0.58 -23.21 7.82
C LEU A 510 -0.17 -22.19 6.75
N VAL A 511 0.70 -22.55 5.80
CA VAL A 511 1.11 -21.64 4.71
C VAL A 511 -0.07 -21.42 3.76
N PRO A 512 -0.53 -20.21 3.40
CA PRO A 512 -1.69 -20.10 2.50
C PRO A 512 -1.41 -20.71 1.12
N ALA A 513 -2.42 -21.34 0.50
CA ALA A 513 -2.25 -22.12 -0.73
C ALA A 513 -1.65 -21.32 -1.90
N GLY A 514 -1.97 -20.02 -2.00
CA GLY A 514 -1.43 -19.13 -3.05
C GLY A 514 0.09 -18.91 -2.98
N PHE A 515 0.72 -19.19 -1.83
CA PHE A 515 2.18 -19.10 -1.66
C PHE A 515 2.89 -20.44 -1.90
N ARG A 516 2.16 -21.53 -2.12
CA ARG A 516 2.71 -22.87 -2.23
C ARG A 516 2.89 -23.28 -3.70
N GLU A 517 4.09 -23.69 -4.05
CA GLU A 517 4.39 -24.34 -5.32
C GLU A 517 4.87 -25.79 -5.06
N GLU A 518 4.02 -26.75 -5.39
CA GLU A 518 4.37 -28.17 -5.33
C GLU A 518 5.15 -28.56 -6.59
N THR A 519 6.40 -28.98 -6.41
CA THR A 519 7.27 -29.37 -7.52
C THR A 519 7.73 -30.81 -7.34
N GLY A 520 8.28 -31.43 -8.40
CA GLY A 520 8.94 -32.73 -8.26
C GLY A 520 10.08 -32.76 -7.23
N GLN A 521 10.56 -31.59 -6.82
CA GLN A 521 11.70 -31.39 -5.94
C GLN A 521 11.28 -31.11 -4.48
N GLY A 522 9.97 -31.07 -4.22
CA GLY A 522 9.36 -30.70 -2.96
C GLY A 522 8.57 -29.40 -3.04
N LEU A 523 7.95 -29.05 -1.92
CA LEU A 523 7.20 -27.81 -1.75
C LEU A 523 8.16 -26.62 -1.67
N PHE A 524 7.97 -25.64 -2.54
CA PHE A 524 8.55 -24.31 -2.40
C PHE A 524 7.49 -23.33 -1.92
N VAL A 525 7.88 -22.43 -1.03
CA VAL A 525 7.03 -21.37 -0.50
C VAL A 525 7.56 -20.03 -0.97
N TRP A 526 6.69 -19.28 -1.62
CA TRP A 526 6.92 -17.96 -2.18
C TRP A 526 6.38 -16.89 -1.23
N GLY A 527 6.92 -15.67 -1.33
CA GLY A 527 6.49 -14.54 -0.51
C GLY A 527 5.49 -13.69 -1.27
N SER A 528 4.84 -12.75 -0.60
CA SER A 528 4.02 -11.74 -1.28
C SER A 528 4.86 -10.99 -2.33
N GLY A 529 4.32 -10.86 -3.54
CA GLY A 529 4.98 -10.19 -4.67
C GLY A 529 5.90 -11.06 -5.54
N TRP A 530 6.15 -12.33 -5.17
CA TRP A 530 6.99 -13.23 -5.96
C TRP A 530 6.20 -14.41 -6.50
N ALA A 531 6.09 -14.52 -7.82
CA ALA A 531 5.61 -15.71 -8.49
C ALA A 531 6.79 -16.52 -9.06
N PRO A 532 6.66 -17.86 -9.19
CA PRO A 532 7.70 -18.69 -9.80
C PRO A 532 8.16 -18.16 -11.16
N ASP A 533 7.24 -17.75 -12.01
CA ASP A 533 7.55 -17.35 -13.39
C ASP A 533 8.21 -15.96 -13.51
N ASP A 534 8.10 -15.12 -12.47
CA ASP A 534 8.61 -13.75 -12.44
C ASP A 534 9.92 -13.61 -11.63
N TYR A 535 10.41 -14.70 -11.04
CA TYR A 535 11.59 -14.67 -10.17
C TYR A 535 12.89 -14.64 -10.98
N THR A 536 13.50 -13.46 -11.11
CA THR A 536 14.73 -13.19 -11.89
C THR A 536 15.99 -12.98 -11.04
N VAL A 537 15.91 -13.26 -9.74
CA VAL A 537 17.02 -13.01 -8.79
C VAL A 537 17.78 -14.31 -8.49
N PHE A 538 19.06 -14.22 -8.15
CA PHE A 538 19.73 -15.31 -7.42
C PHE A 538 20.55 -14.84 -6.22
N ARG A 539 20.60 -15.66 -5.16
CA ARG A 539 21.28 -15.31 -3.91
C ARG A 539 22.54 -16.13 -3.71
N VAL A 540 23.66 -15.43 -3.56
CA VAL A 540 24.97 -16.00 -3.22
C VAL A 540 25.00 -16.39 -1.75
N THR A 541 25.28 -17.65 -1.47
CA THR A 541 25.40 -18.16 -0.09
C THR A 541 26.73 -17.70 0.53
N PRO A 542 26.72 -16.90 1.61
CA PRO A 542 27.95 -16.46 2.26
C PRO A 542 28.74 -17.62 2.86
N ARG A 543 30.08 -17.53 2.92
CA ARG A 543 30.96 -18.59 3.45
C ARG A 543 30.66 -19.03 4.88
N GLY A 544 30.03 -18.17 5.69
CA GLY A 544 29.62 -18.47 7.07
C GLY A 544 28.30 -19.24 7.21
N VAL A 545 27.49 -19.31 6.15
CA VAL A 545 26.20 -20.00 6.15
C VAL A 545 26.41 -21.45 5.70
N THR A 546 26.17 -22.40 6.60
CA THR A 546 26.46 -23.83 6.35
C THR A 546 25.22 -24.71 6.26
N ASP A 547 24.05 -24.17 6.60
CA ASP A 547 22.78 -24.88 6.75
C ASP A 547 21.83 -24.69 5.54
N ARG A 548 22.15 -23.80 4.61
CA ARG A 548 21.48 -23.67 3.30
C ARG A 548 22.00 -24.75 2.35
N GLN A 549 21.21 -25.79 2.09
CA GLN A 549 21.56 -26.85 1.15
C GLN A 549 21.07 -26.53 -0.27
N ILE A 550 21.67 -27.13 -1.29
CA ILE A 550 21.24 -26.94 -2.69
C ILE A 550 19.76 -27.30 -2.93
N ASN A 551 19.21 -28.27 -2.19
CA ASN A 551 17.79 -28.64 -2.30
C ASN A 551 16.86 -27.57 -1.70
N HIS A 552 17.39 -26.65 -0.89
CA HIS A 552 16.59 -25.55 -0.34
C HIS A 552 16.44 -24.38 -1.34
N ILE A 553 17.08 -24.47 -2.51
CA ILE A 553 17.09 -23.42 -3.52
C ILE A 553 16.12 -23.79 -4.65
N ALA A 554 15.24 -22.85 -4.99
CA ALA A 554 14.26 -22.99 -6.06
C ALA A 554 14.95 -23.20 -7.42
N SER A 555 14.28 -23.90 -8.33
CA SER A 555 14.87 -24.21 -9.65
C SER A 555 15.13 -22.94 -10.44
N GLN A 556 14.25 -21.95 -10.32
CA GLN A 556 14.34 -20.61 -10.90
C GLN A 556 15.60 -19.89 -10.42
N GLU A 557 15.87 -19.92 -9.12
CA GLU A 557 17.08 -19.31 -8.55
C GLU A 557 18.38 -19.97 -9.05
N ILE A 558 18.37 -21.30 -9.23
CA ILE A 558 19.52 -22.03 -9.80
C ILE A 558 19.70 -21.69 -11.28
N LEU A 559 18.60 -21.58 -12.03
CA LEU A 559 18.60 -21.23 -13.44
C LEU A 559 19.13 -19.81 -13.64
N ASN A 560 18.68 -18.84 -12.86
CA ASN A 560 19.15 -17.46 -12.87
C ASN A 560 20.67 -17.37 -12.63
N ALA A 561 21.20 -18.14 -11.68
CA ALA A 561 22.63 -18.21 -11.43
C ALA A 561 23.41 -18.78 -12.64
N ALA A 562 22.83 -19.75 -13.36
CA ALA A 562 23.45 -20.33 -14.54
C ALA A 562 23.43 -19.37 -15.74
N VAL A 563 22.32 -18.65 -15.93
CA VAL A 563 22.20 -17.61 -16.96
C VAL A 563 23.22 -16.51 -16.70
N HIS A 564 23.34 -16.02 -15.46
CA HIS A 564 24.35 -15.03 -15.10
C HIS A 564 25.79 -15.47 -15.42
N VAL A 565 26.12 -16.76 -15.23
CA VAL A 565 27.42 -17.31 -15.62
C VAL A 565 27.62 -17.27 -17.14
N LEU A 566 26.59 -17.60 -17.92
CA LEU A 566 26.64 -17.56 -19.38
C LEU A 566 26.75 -16.12 -19.91
N GLU A 567 26.02 -15.18 -19.32
CA GLU A 567 26.10 -13.74 -19.64
C GLU A 567 27.49 -13.16 -19.34
N SER A 568 28.18 -13.71 -18.34
CA SER A 568 29.58 -13.35 -18.03
C SER A 568 30.59 -13.84 -19.09
N GLY A 569 30.11 -14.35 -20.23
CA GLY A 569 30.94 -14.83 -21.34
C GLY A 569 31.46 -16.25 -21.17
N PHE A 570 30.85 -17.06 -20.29
CA PHE A 570 31.27 -18.44 -20.10
C PHE A 570 31.00 -19.29 -21.35
N THR A 571 32.04 -19.91 -21.88
CA THR A 571 31.96 -20.93 -22.93
C THR A 571 32.61 -22.21 -22.43
N GLY A 572 31.86 -23.30 -22.35
CA GLY A 572 32.39 -24.56 -21.82
C GLY A 572 31.39 -25.70 -21.86
N LYS A 573 31.84 -26.87 -21.40
CA LYS A 573 30.99 -28.08 -21.39
C LYS A 573 29.90 -27.97 -20.32
N PRO A 574 28.77 -28.70 -20.44
CA PRO A 574 27.73 -28.77 -19.41
C PRO A 574 28.25 -28.99 -17.98
N GLU A 575 29.22 -29.89 -17.83
CA GLU A 575 29.84 -30.22 -16.54
C GLU A 575 30.68 -29.08 -15.93
N GLU A 576 31.16 -28.15 -16.76
CA GLU A 576 31.88 -26.96 -16.32
C GLU A 576 30.88 -25.86 -15.93
N LEU A 577 29.79 -25.68 -16.70
CA LEU A 577 28.71 -24.74 -16.33
C LEU A 577 28.10 -25.08 -14.97
N ILE A 578 27.90 -26.38 -14.67
CA ILE A 578 27.43 -26.82 -13.34
C ILE A 578 28.38 -26.36 -12.24
N LYS A 579 29.70 -26.46 -12.45
CA LYS A 579 30.70 -26.06 -11.46
C LYS A 579 30.74 -24.56 -11.27
N GLU A 580 30.63 -23.79 -12.35
CA GLU A 580 30.56 -22.32 -12.27
C GLU A 580 29.26 -21.84 -11.62
N THR A 581 28.13 -22.44 -11.97
CA THR A 581 26.82 -22.16 -11.32
C THR A 581 26.89 -22.44 -9.82
N ASN A 582 27.53 -23.55 -9.41
CA ASN A 582 27.79 -23.86 -8.00
C ASN A 582 28.64 -22.77 -7.32
N ARG A 583 29.65 -22.22 -8.01
CA ARG A 583 30.48 -21.12 -7.48
C ARG A 583 29.69 -19.83 -7.37
N ALA A 584 28.88 -19.49 -8.37
CA ALA A 584 27.99 -18.33 -8.37
C ALA A 584 27.01 -18.38 -7.18
N LEU A 585 26.45 -19.55 -6.87
CA LEU A 585 25.59 -19.76 -5.70
C LEU A 585 26.33 -19.73 -4.35
N GLY A 586 27.67 -19.61 -4.35
CA GLY A 586 28.50 -19.50 -3.14
C GLY A 586 28.88 -20.83 -2.47
N PHE A 587 28.64 -21.98 -3.12
CA PHE A 587 28.96 -23.29 -2.54
C PHE A 587 30.42 -23.69 -2.73
N ALA A 588 31.11 -24.02 -1.63
CA ALA A 588 32.52 -24.36 -1.65
C ALA A 588 32.86 -25.67 -2.38
N ARG A 589 31.93 -26.64 -2.45
CA ARG A 589 32.16 -27.96 -3.08
C ARG A 589 30.99 -28.37 -3.96
N CYS A 590 31.27 -28.69 -5.22
CA CYS A 590 30.31 -29.28 -6.14
C CYS A 590 30.29 -30.82 -6.00
N GLY A 591 29.71 -31.32 -4.91
CA GLY A 591 29.49 -32.76 -4.68
C GLY A 591 28.44 -33.38 -5.61
N SER A 592 28.26 -34.69 -5.55
CA SER A 592 27.33 -35.44 -6.42
C SER A 592 25.88 -34.91 -6.34
N LYS A 593 25.38 -34.60 -5.13
CA LYS A 593 24.03 -34.04 -4.92
C LYS A 593 23.85 -32.66 -5.56
N VAL A 594 24.85 -31.79 -5.44
CA VAL A 594 24.83 -30.44 -6.03
C VAL A 594 24.90 -30.53 -7.55
N ARG A 595 25.81 -31.35 -8.07
CA ARG A 595 25.94 -31.60 -9.51
C ARG A 595 24.65 -32.11 -10.12
N TYR A 596 24.01 -33.10 -9.48
CA TYR A 596 22.74 -33.65 -9.93
C TYR A 596 21.63 -32.58 -9.93
N ARG A 597 21.49 -31.81 -8.83
CA ARG A 597 20.43 -30.80 -8.71
C ARG A 597 20.56 -29.68 -9.75
N ILE A 598 21.77 -29.13 -9.93
CA ILE A 598 22.01 -28.08 -10.94
C ILE A 598 21.85 -28.67 -12.35
N GLY A 599 22.45 -29.84 -12.62
CA GLY A 599 22.33 -30.50 -13.91
C GLY A 599 20.89 -30.80 -14.32
N ALA A 600 20.04 -31.21 -13.38
CA ALA A 600 18.61 -31.43 -13.63
C ALA A 600 17.86 -30.13 -13.98
N VAL A 601 18.19 -29.00 -13.33
CA VAL A 601 17.61 -27.69 -13.67
C VAL A 601 18.02 -27.25 -15.07
N LEU A 602 19.31 -27.37 -15.40
CA LEU A 602 19.82 -27.01 -16.74
C LEU A 602 19.20 -27.88 -17.83
N ALA A 603 19.10 -29.19 -17.60
CA ALA A 603 18.50 -30.11 -18.55
C ALA A 603 17.00 -29.83 -18.76
N ALA A 604 16.27 -29.47 -17.70
CA ALA A 604 14.86 -29.08 -17.82
C ALA A 604 14.66 -27.75 -18.57
N ALA A 605 15.62 -26.83 -18.46
CA ALA A 605 15.60 -25.53 -19.13
C ALA A 605 16.13 -25.58 -20.58
N ALA A 606 16.80 -26.66 -20.98
CA ALA A 606 17.54 -26.81 -22.24
C ALA A 606 16.72 -26.63 -23.53
N ASP A 607 15.40 -26.81 -23.43
CA ASP A 607 14.43 -26.74 -24.53
C ASP A 607 13.36 -25.67 -24.27
N THR A 608 13.68 -24.66 -23.45
CA THR A 608 12.81 -23.53 -23.14
C THR A 608 13.31 -22.26 -23.83
N GLU A 609 12.52 -21.17 -23.81
CA GLU A 609 12.95 -19.84 -24.28
C GLU A 609 14.02 -19.18 -23.38
N ILE A 610 14.62 -19.92 -22.43
CA ILE A 610 15.61 -19.40 -21.47
C ILE A 610 17.01 -19.94 -21.77
N LEU A 611 17.14 -21.20 -22.14
CA LEU A 611 18.43 -21.84 -22.47
C LEU A 611 18.26 -22.74 -23.70
N ILE A 612 19.25 -22.71 -24.58
CA ILE A 612 19.38 -23.64 -25.70
C ILE A 612 20.57 -24.56 -25.42
N SER A 613 20.34 -25.87 -25.50
CA SER A 613 21.41 -26.86 -25.54
C SER A 613 21.77 -27.22 -26.98
N ASP A 614 23.05 -27.10 -27.36
CA ASP A 614 23.54 -27.50 -28.69
C ASP A 614 24.23 -28.88 -28.70
N GLY A 615 24.14 -29.61 -27.60
CA GLY A 615 24.80 -30.91 -27.40
C GLY A 615 26.28 -30.84 -27.00
N THR A 616 26.92 -29.68 -27.13
CA THR A 616 28.31 -29.43 -26.69
C THR A 616 28.42 -28.43 -25.53
N GLY A 617 27.40 -27.61 -25.33
CA GLY A 617 27.27 -26.61 -24.27
C GLY A 617 25.85 -26.09 -24.14
N TYR A 618 25.68 -25.09 -23.26
CA TYR A 618 24.45 -24.30 -23.14
C TYR A 618 24.74 -22.87 -23.58
N ARG A 619 23.74 -22.23 -24.19
CA ARG A 619 23.78 -20.80 -24.50
C ARG A 619 22.42 -20.17 -24.25
N ILE A 620 22.42 -18.86 -24.08
CA ILE A 620 21.19 -18.06 -24.03
C ILE A 620 20.70 -17.86 -25.47
N PRO A 621 19.39 -17.97 -25.75
CA PRO A 621 18.83 -17.56 -27.04
C PRO A 621 19.26 -16.13 -27.38
N THR A 622 19.91 -15.94 -28.52
CA THR A 622 20.15 -14.63 -29.12
C THR A 622 19.08 -14.43 -30.19
N ASP A 623 18.38 -13.30 -30.17
CA ASP A 623 17.44 -12.92 -31.24
C ASP A 623 18.11 -12.92 -32.62
#